data_AF-A0A3D2XN77-F1
#
_entry.id   AF-A0A3D2XN77-F1
#
_cell.length_a   1.000
_cell.length_b   1.000
_cell.length_c   1.000
_cell.angle_alpha   90.00
_cell.angle_beta   90.00
_cell.angle_gamma   90.00
#
_symmetry.space_group_name_H-M   'P 1'
#
loop_
_entity.id
_entity.type
_entity.pdbx_description
1 polymer ?
#
loop_
_entity_poly.entity_id
_entity_poly.type
_entity_poly.pdbx_seq_one_letter_code
_entity_poly.pdbx_strand_id
1 'polypeptide(L)'
;MKTKFYTILAFLFVTVSITAQIDRSQQPKPGPAPKISLEKPTEYELKNGLKILIVENHKLPRVSYNLTIDRDPIIEGDKAGVTSLLGSMLGNGTTNISKDDFNEEVDFLGARLSFGFSGGFASSLTKYSDRILQLLADAAMNPLLTSEEF
;
A
#
# COMPACT_ATOMS: atom_id res chain seq x y z
N MET A 1 46.95 -43.00 17.12
CA MET A 1 46.06 -42.83 15.95
C MET A 1 45.22 -41.55 15.99
N LYS A 2 44.68 -41.12 17.14
CA LYS A 2 43.82 -39.92 17.24
C LYS A 2 44.51 -38.60 16.83
N THR A 3 45.79 -38.41 17.16
CA THR A 3 46.56 -37.21 16.78
C THR A 3 46.78 -37.06 15.27
N LYS A 4 46.99 -38.17 14.54
CA LYS A 4 47.10 -38.16 13.07
C LYS A 4 45.76 -37.84 12.38
N PHE A 5 44.64 -38.20 13.02
CA PHE A 5 43.30 -37.87 12.53
C PHE A 5 43.01 -36.37 12.65
N TYR A 6 43.34 -35.75 13.78
CA TYR A 6 43.17 -34.30 13.97
C TYR A 6 44.03 -33.46 13.01
N THR A 7 45.25 -33.90 12.70
CA THR A 7 46.10 -33.19 11.73
C THR A 7 45.56 -33.27 10.31
N ILE A 8 44.99 -34.43 9.92
CA ILE A 8 44.32 -34.58 8.61
C ILE A 8 43.06 -33.70 8.55
N LEU A 9 42.26 -33.68 9.62
CA LEU A 9 41.05 -32.86 9.69
C LEU A 9 41.37 -31.37 9.64
N ALA A 10 42.42 -30.92 10.34
CA ALA A 10 42.88 -29.53 10.29
C ALA A 10 43.39 -29.16 8.89
N PHE A 11 44.13 -30.05 8.24
CA PHE A 11 44.61 -29.82 6.87
C PHE A 11 43.47 -29.70 5.88
N LEU A 12 42.44 -30.56 6.00
CA LEU A 12 41.22 -30.49 5.19
C LEU A 12 40.50 -29.15 5.38
N PHE A 13 40.36 -28.68 6.62
CA PHE A 13 39.69 -27.42 6.93
C PHE A 13 40.40 -26.18 6.35
N VAL A 14 41.73 -26.21 6.33
CA VAL A 14 42.55 -25.14 5.71
C VAL A 14 42.38 -25.14 4.18
N THR A 15 42.35 -26.31 3.54
CA THR A 15 42.18 -26.40 2.08
C THR A 15 40.79 -25.97 1.59
N VAL A 16 39.73 -26.21 2.37
CA VAL A 16 38.38 -25.74 2.06
C VAL A 16 38.27 -24.23 2.20
N SER A 17 38.95 -23.63 3.18
CA SER A 17 38.94 -22.17 3.39
C SER A 17 39.62 -21.40 2.24
N ILE A 18 40.67 -21.98 1.62
CA ILE A 18 41.40 -21.36 0.50
C ILE A 18 40.60 -21.42 -0.81
N THR A 19 39.81 -22.48 -1.03
CA THR A 19 39.02 -22.67 -2.26
C THR A 19 37.63 -22.00 -2.21
N ALA A 20 37.21 -21.50 -1.05
CA ALA A 20 35.95 -20.78 -0.87
C ALA A 20 36.01 -19.28 -1.25
N GLN A 21 37.15 -18.77 -1.74
CA GLN A 21 37.24 -17.39 -2.23
C GLN A 21 36.49 -17.23 -3.55
N ILE A 22 35.38 -16.50 -3.49
CA ILE A 22 34.62 -16.07 -4.67
C ILE A 22 35.53 -15.16 -5.50
N ASP A 23 35.77 -15.50 -6.76
CA ASP A 23 36.49 -14.67 -7.72
C ASP A 23 35.70 -13.39 -8.00
N ARG A 24 36.19 -12.27 -7.46
CA ARG A 24 35.58 -10.93 -7.60
C ARG A 24 36.06 -10.18 -8.84
N SER A 25 36.93 -10.78 -9.65
CA SER A 25 37.36 -10.19 -10.93
C SER A 25 36.33 -10.42 -12.04
N GLN A 26 35.45 -11.41 -11.88
CA GLN A 26 34.39 -11.71 -12.83
C GLN A 26 33.05 -11.20 -12.33
N GLN A 27 32.36 -10.46 -13.21
CA GLN A 27 31.02 -10.01 -12.92
C GLN A 27 30.08 -11.22 -12.81
N PRO A 28 29.26 -11.32 -11.75
CA PRO A 28 28.26 -12.37 -11.64
C PRO A 28 27.27 -12.26 -12.81
N LYS A 29 26.91 -13.41 -13.39
CA LYS A 29 25.89 -13.46 -14.44
C LYS A 29 24.56 -12.96 -13.88
N PRO A 30 23.80 -12.14 -14.61
CA PRO A 30 22.49 -11.70 -14.17
C PRO A 30 21.58 -12.93 -13.96
N GLY A 31 20.77 -12.88 -12.91
CA GLY A 31 19.74 -13.88 -12.68
C GLY A 31 18.69 -13.88 -13.80
N PRO A 32 17.85 -14.92 -13.89
CA PRO A 32 16.75 -14.95 -14.83
C PRO A 32 15.82 -13.75 -14.60
N ALA A 33 15.27 -13.20 -15.68
CA ALA A 33 14.31 -12.11 -15.58
C ALA A 33 13.10 -12.54 -14.74
N PRO A 34 12.57 -11.66 -13.88
CA PRO A 34 11.35 -11.94 -13.15
C PRO A 34 10.21 -12.27 -14.12
N LYS A 35 9.53 -13.39 -13.93
CA LYS A 35 8.30 -13.69 -14.67
C LYS A 35 7.19 -12.80 -14.13
N ILE A 36 6.69 -11.89 -14.96
CA ILE A 36 5.53 -11.05 -14.62
C ILE A 36 4.28 -11.94 -14.73
N SER A 37 3.65 -12.24 -13.60
CA SER A 37 2.31 -12.83 -13.56
C SER A 37 1.32 -11.70 -13.28
N LEU A 38 0.51 -11.35 -14.28
CA LEU A 38 -0.63 -10.46 -14.09
C LEU A 38 -1.81 -11.35 -13.68
N GLU A 39 -2.08 -11.41 -12.38
CA GLU A 39 -3.26 -12.12 -11.90
C GLU A 39 -4.52 -11.36 -12.28
N LYS A 40 -5.57 -12.11 -12.65
CA LYS A 40 -6.88 -11.50 -12.91
C LYS A 40 -7.53 -11.13 -11.59
N PRO A 41 -8.12 -9.92 -11.46
CA PRO A 41 -8.85 -9.56 -10.26
C PRO A 41 -10.06 -10.48 -10.07
N THR A 42 -10.38 -10.77 -8.82
CA THR A 42 -11.67 -11.36 -8.46
C THR A 42 -12.69 -10.25 -8.33
N GLU A 43 -13.85 -10.41 -8.95
CA GLU A 43 -14.89 -9.38 -9.02
C GLU A 43 -16.12 -9.81 -8.22
N TYR A 44 -16.64 -8.89 -7.42
CA TYR A 44 -17.89 -9.06 -6.68
C TYR A 44 -18.78 -7.84 -6.87
N GLU A 45 -20.09 -8.06 -6.95
CA GLU A 45 -21.08 -7.00 -6.94
C GLU A 45 -21.94 -7.13 -5.70
N LEU A 46 -21.96 -6.08 -4.87
CA LEU A 46 -22.81 -6.01 -3.70
C LEU A 46 -24.27 -5.77 -4.11
N LYS A 47 -25.22 -6.09 -3.22
CA LYS A 47 -26.66 -5.88 -3.47
C LYS A 47 -27.05 -4.42 -3.76
N ASN A 48 -26.22 -3.46 -3.32
CA ASN A 48 -26.40 -2.04 -3.58
C ASN A 48 -25.72 -1.57 -4.88
N GLY A 49 -25.17 -2.48 -5.70
CA GLY A 49 -24.52 -2.17 -6.99
C GLY A 49 -23.04 -1.79 -6.88
N LEU A 50 -22.45 -1.76 -5.69
CA LEU A 50 -21.02 -1.48 -5.55
C LEU A 50 -20.20 -2.66 -6.08
N LYS A 51 -19.33 -2.38 -7.06
CA LYS A 51 -18.39 -3.36 -7.62
C LYS A 51 -17.09 -3.35 -6.84
N ILE A 52 -16.62 -4.52 -6.46
CA ILE A 52 -15.39 -4.75 -5.71
C ILE A 52 -14.46 -5.60 -6.56
N LEU A 53 -13.24 -5.10 -6.77
CA LEU A 53 -12.18 -5.78 -7.51
C LEU A 53 -11.06 -6.10 -6.51
N ILE A 54 -10.68 -7.36 -6.39
CA ILE A 54 -9.66 -7.83 -5.44
C ILE A 54 -8.51 -8.47 -6.21
N VAL A 55 -7.30 -7.97 -5.97
CA VAL A 55 -6.05 -8.57 -6.43
C VAL A 55 -5.20 -8.89 -5.20
N GLU A 56 -4.95 -10.18 -4.96
CA GLU A 56 -4.17 -10.63 -3.81
C GLU A 56 -2.68 -10.62 -4.13
N ASN A 57 -1.87 -10.11 -3.20
CA ASN A 57 -0.42 -10.13 -3.30
C ASN A 57 0.21 -10.16 -1.92
N HIS A 58 0.64 -11.34 -1.49
CA HIS A 58 1.18 -11.57 -0.14
C HIS A 58 2.70 -11.35 -0.03
N LYS A 59 3.34 -10.67 -0.99
CA LYS A 59 4.79 -10.39 -0.93
C LYS A 59 5.16 -9.39 0.17
N LEU A 60 4.25 -8.48 0.52
CA LEU A 60 4.45 -7.47 1.55
C LEU A 60 3.20 -7.41 2.44
N PRO A 61 3.33 -7.12 3.75
CA PRO A 61 2.19 -6.97 4.66
C PRO A 61 1.53 -5.60 4.49
N ARG A 62 1.09 -5.28 3.27
CA ARG A 62 0.46 -4.00 2.92
C ARG A 62 -0.85 -4.23 2.20
N VAL A 63 -1.80 -3.31 2.40
CA VAL A 63 -3.06 -3.24 1.67
C VAL A 63 -3.24 -1.85 1.10
N SER A 64 -3.89 -1.78 -0.06
CA SER A 64 -4.30 -0.52 -0.68
C SER A 64 -5.76 -0.65 -1.14
N TYR A 65 -6.54 0.38 -0.89
CA TYR A 65 -7.91 0.52 -1.31
C TYR A 65 -8.01 1.71 -2.26
N ASN A 66 -8.74 1.53 -3.35
CA ASN A 66 -9.03 2.58 -4.30
C ASN A 66 -10.53 2.62 -4.52
N LEU A 67 -11.16 3.71 -4.07
CA LEU A 67 -12.55 4.03 -4.35
C LEU A 67 -12.58 4.89 -5.61
N THR A 68 -13.30 4.45 -6.62
CA THR A 68 -13.55 5.23 -7.84
C THR A 68 -15.05 5.45 -7.97
N ILE A 69 -15.42 6.71 -8.16
CA ILE A 69 -16.80 7.12 -8.41
C ILE A 69 -16.93 7.32 -9.91
N ASP A 70 -17.65 6.41 -10.56
CA ASP A 70 -17.96 6.50 -11.98
C ASP A 70 -19.04 7.56 -12.20
N ARG A 71 -18.72 8.61 -12.95
CA ARG A 71 -19.60 9.73 -13.23
C ARG A 71 -19.15 10.49 -14.47
N ASP A 72 -20.09 11.15 -15.12
CA ASP A 72 -19.80 11.98 -16.29
C ASP A 72 -18.93 13.21 -15.93
N PRO A 73 -18.18 13.75 -16.92
CA PRO A 73 -17.47 15.00 -16.77
C PRO A 73 -18.41 16.13 -16.32
N ILE A 74 -17.95 16.96 -15.37
CA ILE A 74 -18.70 18.12 -14.89
C ILE A 74 -18.14 19.40 -15.51
N ILE A 75 -19.03 20.24 -15.99
CA ILE A 75 -18.73 21.60 -16.43
C ILE A 75 -19.04 22.54 -15.26
N GLU A 76 -18.02 23.21 -14.74
CA GLU A 76 -18.16 24.07 -13.55
C GLU A 76 -18.73 25.47 -13.85
N GLY A 77 -18.61 25.94 -15.10
CA GLY A 77 -19.11 27.25 -15.53
C GLY A 77 -18.55 28.39 -14.69
N ASP A 78 -19.44 29.25 -14.18
CA ASP A 78 -19.08 30.41 -13.34
C ASP A 78 -18.51 30.02 -11.95
N LYS A 79 -18.58 28.73 -11.58
CA LYS A 79 -18.07 28.19 -10.32
C LYS A 79 -16.81 27.35 -10.52
N ALA A 80 -15.92 27.81 -11.39
CA ALA A 80 -14.64 27.16 -11.65
C ALA A 80 -13.87 26.89 -10.35
N GLY A 81 -13.37 25.66 -10.18
CA GLY A 81 -12.61 25.21 -9.03
C GLY A 81 -13.43 24.55 -7.91
N VAL A 82 -14.77 24.55 -7.96
CA VAL A 82 -15.60 23.94 -6.90
C VAL A 82 -15.31 22.45 -6.72
N THR A 83 -15.07 21.72 -7.80
CA THR A 83 -14.78 20.28 -7.71
C THR A 83 -13.42 20.03 -7.09
N SER A 84 -12.40 20.82 -7.44
CA SER A 84 -11.08 20.75 -6.84
C SER A 84 -11.14 21.12 -5.36
N LEU A 85 -11.90 22.15 -5.01
CA LEU A 85 -12.06 22.60 -3.63
C LEU A 85 -12.75 21.53 -2.78
N LEU A 86 -13.88 21.01 -3.25
CA LEU A 86 -14.57 19.90 -2.60
C LEU A 86 -13.62 18.70 -2.42
N GLY A 87 -12.89 18.33 -3.47
CA GLY A 87 -11.91 17.25 -3.41
C GLY A 87 -10.83 17.45 -2.34
N SER A 88 -10.33 18.67 -2.18
CA SER A 88 -9.34 19.02 -1.16
C SER A 88 -9.89 19.01 0.27
N MET A 89 -11.19 19.20 0.44
CA MET A 89 -11.85 19.17 1.75
C MET A 89 -12.24 17.75 2.17
N LEU A 90 -12.54 16.88 1.22
CA LEU A 90 -12.81 15.47 1.49
C LEU A 90 -11.58 14.80 2.14
N GLY A 91 -11.82 13.96 3.14
CA GLY A 91 -10.76 13.20 3.82
C GLY A 91 -9.95 13.98 4.85
N ASN A 92 -10.43 15.14 5.30
CA ASN A 92 -9.79 15.98 6.33
C ASN A 92 -10.57 15.95 7.66
N GLY A 93 -11.17 14.82 8.01
CA GLY A 93 -12.14 14.67 9.09
C GLY A 93 -13.53 14.28 8.58
N THR A 94 -14.41 13.92 9.51
CA THR A 94 -15.78 13.49 9.20
C THR A 94 -16.75 14.13 10.18
N THR A 95 -18.06 14.03 9.92
CA THR A 95 -19.04 14.51 10.91
C THR A 95 -19.01 13.69 12.21
N ASN A 96 -18.36 12.51 12.18
CA ASN A 96 -18.27 11.58 13.31
C ASN A 96 -16.93 11.68 14.05
N ILE A 97 -15.86 12.11 13.36
CA ILE A 97 -14.49 12.19 13.89
C ILE A 97 -13.96 13.59 13.58
N SER A 98 -13.47 14.29 14.60
CA SER A 98 -12.86 15.61 14.42
C SER A 98 -11.66 15.51 13.46
N LYS A 99 -11.35 16.62 12.79
CA LYS A 99 -10.21 16.67 11.87
C LYS A 99 -8.89 16.27 12.51
N ASP A 100 -8.61 16.78 13.69
CA ASP A 100 -7.33 16.52 14.38
C ASP A 100 -7.25 15.05 14.79
N ASP A 101 -8.32 14.49 15.37
CA ASP A 101 -8.36 13.07 15.76
C ASP A 101 -8.26 12.16 14.53
N PHE A 102 -8.92 12.52 13.42
CA PHE A 102 -8.90 11.75 12.18
C PHE A 102 -7.48 11.70 11.59
N ASN A 103 -6.81 12.84 11.51
CA ASN A 103 -5.46 12.93 10.96
C ASN A 103 -4.44 12.25 11.89
N GLU A 104 -4.56 12.45 13.21
CA GLU A 104 -3.70 11.78 14.20
C GLU A 104 -3.88 10.25 14.13
N GLU A 105 -5.11 9.76 13.93
CA GLU A 105 -5.36 8.34 13.78
C GLU A 105 -4.74 7.79 12.48
N VAL A 106 -4.89 8.47 11.34
CA VAL A 106 -4.24 8.06 10.07
C VAL A 106 -2.72 7.98 10.23
N ASP A 107 -2.13 8.97 10.89
CA ASP A 107 -0.69 9.03 11.17
C ASP A 107 -0.25 7.90 12.13
N PHE A 108 -0.98 7.67 13.22
CA PHE A 108 -0.71 6.60 14.18
C PHE A 108 -0.72 5.22 13.53
N LEU A 109 -1.64 4.99 12.57
CA LEU A 109 -1.71 3.74 11.81
C LEU A 109 -0.57 3.60 10.79
N GLY A 110 0.25 4.64 10.58
CA GLY A 110 1.25 4.70 9.52
C GLY A 110 0.60 4.56 8.14
N ALA A 111 -0.62 5.06 8.01
CA ALA A 111 -1.43 4.93 6.82
C ALA A 111 -1.29 6.16 5.91
N ARG A 112 -1.77 6.02 4.69
CA ARG A 112 -2.01 7.15 3.79
C ARG A 112 -3.46 7.12 3.39
N LEU A 113 -4.17 8.22 3.57
CA LEU A 113 -5.54 8.40 3.13
C LEU A 113 -5.62 9.72 2.37
N SER A 114 -6.32 9.72 1.24
CA SER A 114 -6.53 10.92 0.44
C SER A 114 -7.82 10.79 -0.33
N PHE A 115 -8.52 11.91 -0.50
CA PHE A 115 -9.67 12.00 -1.37
C PHE A 115 -9.44 12.98 -2.51
N GLY A 116 -10.21 12.78 -3.56
CA GLY A 116 -10.44 13.75 -4.59
C GLY A 116 -11.89 13.67 -5.03
N PHE A 117 -12.27 14.52 -5.96
CA PHE A 117 -13.66 14.56 -6.41
C PHE A 117 -14.13 13.31 -7.17
N SER A 118 -13.19 12.48 -7.65
CA SER A 118 -13.48 11.21 -8.35
C SER A 118 -13.42 9.99 -7.44
N GLY A 119 -13.21 10.15 -6.13
CA GLY A 119 -13.14 9.05 -5.17
C GLY A 119 -12.00 9.20 -4.16
N GLY A 120 -11.47 8.09 -3.67
CA GLY A 120 -10.53 8.10 -2.56
C GLY A 120 -9.53 6.96 -2.63
N PHE A 121 -8.41 7.16 -1.94
CA PHE A 121 -7.34 6.18 -1.82
C PHE A 121 -6.98 6.02 -0.35
N ALA A 122 -6.74 4.77 0.05
CA ALA A 122 -6.19 4.46 1.35
C ALA A 122 -5.13 3.35 1.25
N SER A 123 -4.09 3.40 2.07
CA SER A 123 -3.15 2.28 2.20
C SER A 123 -2.57 2.21 3.60
N SER A 124 -2.30 1.01 4.09
CA SER A 124 -1.72 0.77 5.41
C SER A 124 -1.05 -0.60 5.49
N LEU A 125 -0.50 -0.93 6.66
CA LEU A 125 -0.10 -2.31 6.98
C LEU A 125 -1.34 -3.19 7.12
N THR A 126 -1.24 -4.46 6.74
CA THR A 126 -2.37 -5.42 6.77
C THR A 126 -3.06 -5.53 8.14
N LYS A 127 -2.33 -5.33 9.25
CA LYS A 127 -2.89 -5.30 10.62
C LYS A 127 -3.94 -4.21 10.85
N TYR A 128 -3.95 -3.16 10.04
CA TYR A 128 -4.86 -2.01 10.15
C TYR A 128 -5.82 -1.90 8.95
N SER A 129 -5.93 -2.97 8.17
CA SER A 129 -6.73 -3.03 6.94
C SER A 129 -8.19 -2.68 7.16
N ASP A 130 -8.82 -3.23 8.21
CA ASP A 130 -10.21 -2.95 8.53
C ASP A 130 -10.42 -1.51 8.96
N ARG A 131 -9.54 -0.99 9.83
CA ARG A 131 -9.70 0.37 10.36
C ARG A 131 -9.52 1.43 9.29
N ILE A 132 -8.51 1.29 8.43
CA ILE A 132 -8.32 2.28 7.36
C ILE A 132 -9.45 2.23 6.33
N LEU A 133 -10.05 1.05 6.08
CA LEU A 133 -11.23 0.93 5.23
C LEU A 133 -12.45 1.62 5.84
N GLN A 134 -12.63 1.51 7.17
CA GLN A 134 -13.67 2.25 7.88
C GLN A 134 -13.47 3.77 7.79
N LEU A 135 -12.23 4.25 7.98
CA LEU A 135 -11.91 5.68 7.83
C LEU A 135 -12.16 6.18 6.40
N LEU A 136 -11.77 5.38 5.39
CA LEU A 136 -12.07 5.68 3.99
C LEU A 136 -13.57 5.74 3.74
N ALA A 137 -14.35 4.78 4.26
CA ALA A 137 -15.80 4.75 4.09
C ALA A 137 -16.48 5.93 4.81
N ASP A 138 -16.06 6.26 6.02
CA ASP A 138 -16.62 7.37 6.79
C ASP A 138 -16.32 8.73 6.14
N ALA A 139 -15.09 8.92 5.68
CA ALA A 139 -14.71 10.12 4.92
C ALA A 139 -15.46 10.27 3.59
N ALA A 140 -15.81 9.16 2.93
CA ALA A 140 -16.62 9.19 1.72
C ALA A 140 -18.10 9.52 1.99
N MET A 141 -18.66 8.99 3.07
CA MET A 141 -20.11 9.04 3.34
C MET A 141 -20.52 10.21 4.23
N ASN A 142 -19.64 10.65 5.12
CA ASN A 142 -19.91 11.65 6.17
C ASN A 142 -18.86 12.77 6.18
N PRO A 143 -18.57 13.44 5.04
CA PRO A 143 -17.52 14.45 4.99
C PRO A 143 -17.86 15.66 5.87
N LEU A 144 -16.85 16.18 6.57
CA LEU A 144 -16.96 17.43 7.31
C LEU A 144 -16.63 18.59 6.37
N LEU A 145 -17.58 19.50 6.14
CA LEU A 145 -17.39 20.70 5.31
C LEU A 145 -17.70 21.94 6.16
N THR A 146 -16.68 22.63 6.67
CA THR A 146 -16.86 23.84 7.49
C THR A 146 -16.41 25.07 6.73
N SER A 147 -17.12 26.20 6.91
CA SER A 147 -16.80 27.49 6.27
C SER A 147 -15.41 28.02 6.61
N GLU A 148 -14.83 27.60 7.73
CA GLU A 148 -13.49 28.01 8.18
C GLU A 148 -12.37 27.36 7.35
N GLU A 149 -12.69 26.28 6.64
CA GLU A 149 -11.77 25.56 5.75
C GLU A 149 -11.91 25.99 4.28
N PHE A 150 -12.81 26.94 3.97
CA PHE A 150 -12.97 27.60 2.68
C PHE A 150 -12.21 28.93 2.64
#